data_AF-A0A388JMM7-F1
#
_entry.id   AF-A0A388JMM7-F1
#
_cell.length_a   1.000
_cell.length_b   1.000
_cell.length_c   1.000
_cell.angle_alpha   90.00
_cell.angle_beta   90.00
_cell.angle_gamma   90.00
#
_symmetry.space_group_name_H-M   'P 1'
#
loop_
_entity.id
_entity.type
_entity.pdbx_description
1 polymer ?
#
loop_
_entity_poly.entity_id
_entity_poly.type
_entity_poly.pdbx_seq_one_letter_code
_entity_poly.pdbx_strand_id
1 'polypeptide(L)'
;MPRSQAYVFEDGGEDENRKAQKGCCVYKYIHVGQSLGERFHDNRMLKCIFCGHEFQGNQFVAARHFRQGKGCPEVTDEALVDIHYNSEYKMSDKFLQRIQQFEELHGPARAMDPRREEGGEGEMRDAEEPIDVHNDVEEVARVGSSGSERGKGVVSEPGGQQGQYFVSTHVSVRTRAGADTAEAGPSAGKRKEREEGAQPTAAATTQKRLRQNTITESFSSKWQMEFKKRWLQFVYTQRLAFNVFRSEPWLDVVRHFRDLPGRVKVLWPSENEIADIQTILHTADDMGADLTEVRAPFYVTGATIMSDGRKSRDARPIVNFLVGGSRGVMLVRTMDREGERDRAPDVLARWIKVFDGFPPKWVNASASAYVVVANMFQGPQERPEHRRITWLSCTVHVFNKMLSDIGCSGPWSKDIIVRGRAVVRFIKEHGTALHIFRGESRQMGLIYPCETCFASVFAMVEHLLAVRSALERTVDGDTWGMIPWDHSVRHLARWVRWQVRHGSWWDSMGISFCIMEPVYDLLRRLDRGGLHMSRVVEWTQDLARRVAEEVCALPADLAHYIVQRVQARCAHMLEPAQATAHLLCPSRRDSRYFEGVVSDYDASLVRDTPSRDI
;
A
#
# COMPACT_ATOMS: atom_id res chain seq x y z
N MET A 1 1.71 48.74 48.77
CA MET A 1 1.72 47.60 47.85
C MET A 1 1.64 46.32 48.66
N PRO A 2 0.55 45.52 48.57
CA PRO A 2 0.55 44.17 49.10
C PRO A 2 1.54 43.28 48.30
N ARG A 3 2.05 42.21 48.93
CA ARG A 3 2.94 41.24 48.26
C ARG A 3 2.14 40.45 47.20
N SER A 4 2.82 40.06 46.13
CA SER A 4 2.28 39.14 45.12
C SER A 4 1.84 37.83 45.76
N GLN A 5 0.63 37.37 45.46
CA GLN A 5 0.26 35.98 45.69
C GLN A 5 1.16 35.09 44.82
N ALA A 6 1.79 34.09 45.43
CA ALA A 6 2.47 33.04 44.69
C ALA A 6 1.41 32.04 44.22
N TYR A 7 1.06 32.10 42.94
CA TYR A 7 0.26 31.04 42.31
C TYR A 7 1.11 29.77 42.22
N VAL A 8 0.61 28.67 42.78
CA VAL A 8 1.22 27.34 42.67
C VAL A 8 0.73 26.70 41.38
N PHE A 9 1.57 25.97 40.66
CA PHE A 9 1.13 25.27 39.45
C PHE A 9 0.11 24.17 39.78
N GLU A 10 -1.07 24.23 39.16
CA GLU A 10 -2.07 23.15 39.12
C GLU A 10 -2.24 22.76 37.64
N ASP A 11 -2.09 21.48 37.28
CA ASP A 11 -2.11 21.04 35.87
C ASP A 11 -3.51 21.19 35.26
N GLY A 12 -3.59 21.69 34.02
CA GLY A 12 -4.84 21.77 33.26
C GLY A 12 -5.33 20.42 32.71
N GLY A 13 -4.53 19.36 32.84
CA GLY A 13 -4.84 18.01 32.38
C GLY A 13 -4.48 17.77 30.91
N GLU A 14 -4.46 16.49 30.51
CA GLU A 14 -3.96 16.08 29.19
C GLU A 14 -4.69 16.74 28.02
N ASP A 15 -5.99 16.99 28.14
CA ASP A 15 -6.81 17.62 27.09
C ASP A 15 -6.43 19.08 26.81
N GLU A 16 -6.18 19.89 27.85
CA GLU A 16 -5.70 21.27 27.69
C GLU A 16 -4.24 21.31 27.19
N ASN A 17 -3.39 20.39 27.66
CA ASN A 17 -2.02 20.23 27.17
C ASN A 17 -2.00 19.83 25.67
N ARG A 18 -2.79 18.83 25.27
CA ARG A 18 -2.95 18.36 23.88
C ARG A 18 -3.52 19.46 22.97
N LYS A 19 -4.42 20.30 23.48
CA LYS A 19 -4.96 21.48 22.80
C LYS A 19 -3.91 22.58 22.63
N ALA A 20 -3.08 22.84 23.63
CA ALA A 20 -1.97 23.79 23.54
C ALA A 20 -0.89 23.33 22.54
N GLN A 21 -0.55 22.04 22.53
CA GLN A 21 0.39 21.43 21.59
C GLN A 21 -0.04 21.57 20.13
N LYS A 22 -1.36 21.51 19.84
CA LYS A 22 -1.89 21.81 18.50
C LYS A 22 -1.71 23.28 18.08
N GLY A 23 -1.56 24.20 19.03
CA GLY A 23 -1.31 25.62 18.78
C GLY A 23 0.17 25.98 18.62
N CYS A 24 1.09 25.32 19.34
CA CYS A 24 2.53 25.56 19.21
C CYS A 24 3.37 24.38 19.71
N CYS A 25 4.44 24.04 18.96
CA CYS A 25 5.39 22.97 19.32
C CYS A 25 6.06 23.16 20.68
N VAL A 26 6.18 24.40 21.18
CA VAL A 26 6.82 24.69 22.47
C VAL A 26 6.08 24.02 23.64
N TYR A 27 4.77 23.77 23.50
CA TYR A 27 3.98 23.04 24.50
C TYR A 27 4.19 21.51 24.48
N LYS A 28 5.06 20.97 23.62
CA LYS A 28 5.65 19.64 23.81
C LYS A 28 6.57 19.58 25.04
N TYR A 29 7.11 20.73 25.45
CA TYR A 29 8.19 20.87 26.43
C TYR A 29 7.78 21.65 27.70
N ILE A 30 6.49 22.00 27.79
CA ILE A 30 5.89 22.77 28.88
C ILE A 30 4.52 22.19 29.20
N HIS A 31 4.28 21.83 30.47
CA HIS A 31 2.93 21.58 30.97
C HIS A 31 2.19 22.91 31.14
N VAL A 32 0.92 22.92 30.75
CA VAL A 32 0.01 24.05 30.83
C VAL A 32 -0.90 23.87 32.04
N GLY A 33 -0.75 24.77 33.00
CA GLY A 33 -1.54 24.80 34.22
C GLY A 33 -2.73 25.74 34.13
N GLN A 34 -3.31 26.04 35.29
CA GLN A 34 -4.54 26.79 35.43
C GLN A 34 -4.46 28.23 34.84
N SER A 35 -5.62 28.73 34.39
CA SER A 35 -5.77 30.09 33.88
C SER A 35 -5.89 31.10 35.02
N LEU A 36 -5.22 32.25 34.89
CA LEU A 36 -5.15 33.27 35.94
C LEU A 36 -6.23 34.37 35.80
N GLY A 37 -7.25 34.12 34.97
CA GLY A 37 -8.47 34.91 34.87
C GLY A 37 -8.44 36.01 33.81
N GLU A 38 -9.63 36.46 33.42
CA GLU A 38 -9.89 37.34 32.26
C GLU A 38 -9.11 38.67 32.25
N ARG A 39 -8.68 39.15 33.43
CA ARG A 39 -7.93 40.41 33.57
C ARG A 39 -6.48 40.33 33.05
N PHE A 40 -6.00 39.14 32.68
CA PHE A 40 -4.58 38.91 32.36
C PHE A 40 -4.33 38.24 30.99
N HIS A 41 -5.08 38.60 29.94
CA HIS A 41 -4.75 38.34 28.52
C HIS A 41 -4.10 36.97 28.22
N ASP A 42 -4.87 35.89 28.40
CA ASP A 42 -4.48 34.50 28.16
C ASP A 42 -3.23 34.00 28.91
N ASN A 43 -2.80 34.67 29.99
CA ASN A 43 -1.74 34.17 30.86
C ASN A 43 -2.24 33.01 31.74
N ARG A 44 -1.44 31.95 31.76
CA ARG A 44 -1.63 30.72 32.53
C ARG A 44 -0.40 30.47 33.40
N MET A 45 -0.51 29.53 34.32
CA MET A 45 0.68 28.90 34.89
C MET A 45 1.28 27.94 33.87
N LEU A 46 2.62 27.90 33.80
CA LEU A 46 3.39 27.08 32.87
C LEU A 46 4.55 26.42 33.62
N LYS A 47 4.85 25.16 33.31
CA LYS A 47 5.93 24.41 33.96
C LYS A 47 6.82 23.73 32.91
N CYS A 48 8.12 24.05 32.92
CA CYS A 48 9.06 23.43 31.97
C CYS A 48 9.35 21.97 32.36
N ILE A 49 9.27 21.06 31.38
CA ILE A 49 9.54 19.62 31.59
C ILE A 49 11.01 19.39 32.01
N PHE A 50 11.96 20.09 31.38
CA PHE A 50 13.39 19.84 31.57
C PHE A 50 13.93 20.34 32.92
N CYS A 51 13.63 21.58 33.31
CA CYS A 51 14.20 22.19 34.51
C CYS A 51 13.20 22.36 35.68
N GLY A 52 11.97 21.85 35.53
CA GLY A 52 10.90 21.93 36.53
C GLY A 52 10.38 23.34 36.82
N HIS A 53 10.95 24.39 36.21
CA HIS A 53 10.68 25.78 36.55
C HIS A 53 9.23 26.18 36.22
N GLU A 54 8.52 26.66 37.24
CA GLU A 54 7.14 27.16 37.16
C GLU A 54 7.12 28.68 36.95
N PHE A 55 6.31 29.16 36.01
CA PHE A 55 6.22 30.58 35.68
C PHE A 55 4.85 30.96 35.10
N GLN A 56 4.42 32.19 35.39
CA GLN A 56 3.26 32.79 34.73
C GLN A 56 3.62 33.22 33.29
N GLY A 57 2.75 32.94 32.33
CA GLY A 57 2.89 33.47 30.99
C GLY A 57 1.93 32.91 29.94
N ASN A 58 2.20 33.28 28.69
CA ASN A 58 1.54 32.76 27.49
C ASN A 58 2.58 32.15 26.52
N GLN A 59 2.16 31.78 25.30
CA GLN A 59 3.02 31.15 24.29
C GLN A 59 4.33 31.91 24.00
N PHE A 60 4.33 33.25 24.06
CA PHE A 60 5.55 34.03 23.85
C PHE A 60 6.52 33.89 25.04
N VAL A 61 6.01 33.84 26.27
CA VAL A 61 6.83 33.64 27.49
C VAL A 61 7.39 32.21 27.52
N ALA A 62 6.55 31.22 27.17
CA ALA A 62 6.93 29.83 26.96
C ALA A 62 8.09 29.71 25.95
N ALA A 63 7.94 30.29 24.77
CA ALA A 63 9.00 30.31 23.76
C ALA A 63 10.25 31.06 24.23
N ARG A 64 10.10 32.18 24.95
CA ARG A 64 11.21 32.99 25.47
C ARG A 64 12.11 32.17 26.40
N HIS A 65 11.54 31.26 27.20
CA HIS A 65 12.28 30.39 28.12
C HIS A 65 13.34 29.52 27.42
N PHE A 66 13.12 29.11 26.17
CA PHE A 66 14.07 28.25 25.44
C PHE A 66 15.03 29.00 24.50
N ARG A 67 14.75 30.27 24.17
CA ARG A 67 15.44 30.99 23.09
C ARG A 67 16.31 32.18 23.50
N GLN A 68 16.14 32.72 24.71
CA GLN A 68 16.69 34.02 25.12
C GLN A 68 17.05 34.09 26.62
N GLY A 69 17.98 34.99 26.96
CA GLY A 69 18.41 35.24 28.34
C GLY A 69 19.27 34.10 28.90
N LYS A 70 19.05 33.72 30.17
CA LYS A 70 19.68 32.52 30.76
C LYS A 70 19.22 31.23 30.08
N GLY A 71 17.99 31.22 29.56
CA GLY A 71 17.32 30.05 28.99
C GLY A 71 16.93 29.00 30.05
N CYS A 72 16.41 27.88 29.57
CA CYS A 72 16.36 26.63 30.30
C CYS A 72 17.78 26.03 30.35
N PRO A 73 18.33 25.64 31.52
CA PRO A 73 19.64 25.01 31.59
C PRO A 73 19.61 23.56 31.06
N GLU A 74 18.64 22.77 31.50
CA GLU A 74 18.52 21.32 31.22
C GLU A 74 17.87 20.98 29.87
N VAL A 75 17.61 21.96 28.99
CA VAL A 75 17.01 21.70 27.67
C VAL A 75 17.98 20.91 26.79
N THR A 76 17.51 19.82 26.20
CA THR A 76 18.31 19.00 25.29
C THR A 76 18.47 19.69 23.93
N ASP A 77 19.48 19.28 23.16
CA ASP A 77 19.76 19.90 21.86
C ASP A 77 18.69 19.56 20.83
N GLU A 78 18.11 18.35 20.88
CA GLU A 78 16.98 17.93 20.03
C GLU A 78 15.74 18.81 20.27
N ALA A 79 15.51 19.23 21.53
CA ALA A 79 14.41 20.12 21.88
C ALA A 79 14.67 21.57 21.42
N LEU A 80 15.91 22.06 21.51
CA LEU A 80 16.30 23.34 20.90
C LEU A 80 16.13 23.32 19.38
N VAL A 81 16.50 22.22 18.73
CA VAL A 81 16.34 21.99 17.29
C VAL A 81 14.85 21.92 16.90
N ASP A 82 14.02 21.16 17.61
CA ASP A 82 12.58 21.08 17.34
C ASP A 82 11.91 22.46 17.48
N ILE A 83 12.21 23.20 18.55
CA ILE A 83 11.69 24.56 18.75
C ILE A 83 12.21 25.53 17.67
N HIS A 84 13.45 25.38 17.20
CA HIS A 84 14.01 26.23 16.14
C HIS A 84 13.35 26.01 14.77
N TYR A 85 13.02 24.76 14.42
CA TYR A 85 12.44 24.42 13.12
C TYR A 85 10.92 24.48 13.08
N ASN A 86 10.24 24.14 14.19
CA ASN A 86 8.79 24.03 14.28
C ASN A 86 8.11 25.23 14.96
N SER A 87 8.83 26.33 15.23
CA SER A 87 8.24 27.61 15.67
C SER A 87 8.73 28.80 14.84
N GLU A 88 7.92 29.86 14.80
CA GLU A 88 8.27 31.13 14.14
C GLU A 88 9.27 31.98 14.96
N TYR A 89 9.70 31.48 16.12
CA TYR A 89 10.39 32.25 17.14
C TYR A 89 11.91 32.23 16.99
N LYS A 90 12.47 33.18 16.23
CA LYS A 90 13.92 33.38 16.05
C LYS A 90 14.73 33.14 17.34
N MET A 91 15.64 32.16 17.34
CA MET A 91 16.60 31.89 18.41
C MET A 91 17.62 33.04 18.56
N SER A 92 18.18 33.23 19.76
CA SER A 92 19.35 34.10 19.94
C SER A 92 20.65 33.38 19.59
N ASP A 93 21.69 34.13 19.27
CA ASP A 93 22.88 33.62 18.58
C ASP A 93 23.65 32.55 19.37
N LYS A 94 23.62 32.61 20.71
CA LYS A 94 24.15 31.54 21.60
C LYS A 94 23.44 30.18 21.36
N PHE A 95 22.12 30.19 21.22
CA PHE A 95 21.36 28.96 20.97
C PHE A 95 21.47 28.52 19.51
N LEU A 96 21.61 29.45 18.56
CA LEU A 96 21.92 29.11 17.16
C LEU A 96 23.28 28.40 17.04
N GLN A 97 24.32 28.88 17.74
CA GLN A 97 25.62 28.22 17.77
C GLN A 97 25.55 26.81 18.40
N ARG A 98 24.79 26.64 19.49
CA ARG A 98 24.55 25.34 20.12
C ARG A 98 23.84 24.36 19.18
N ILE A 99 22.81 24.84 18.47
CA ILE A 99 22.11 24.08 17.41
C ILE A 99 23.06 23.69 16.27
N GLN A 100 23.85 24.64 15.75
CA GLN A 100 24.79 24.40 14.65
C GLN A 100 25.87 23.37 15.03
N GLN A 101 26.42 23.45 16.24
CA GLN A 101 27.39 22.46 16.74
C GLN A 101 26.76 21.07 16.87
N PHE A 102 25.51 20.98 17.32
CA PHE A 102 24.77 19.72 17.36
C PHE A 102 24.52 19.16 15.94
N GLU A 103 24.16 20.01 14.97
CA GLU A 103 23.97 19.63 13.56
C GLU A 103 25.27 19.20 12.86
N GLU A 104 26.41 19.77 13.23
CA GLU A 104 27.73 19.37 12.75
C GLU A 104 28.16 18.01 13.35
N LEU A 105 27.94 17.81 14.65
CA LEU A 105 28.28 16.57 15.35
C LEU A 105 27.41 15.37 14.95
N HIS A 106 26.14 15.60 14.62
CA HIS A 106 25.20 14.56 14.15
C HIS A 106 25.11 14.48 12.62
N GLY A 107 26.01 15.18 11.91
CA GLY A 107 26.35 14.87 10.53
C GLY A 107 27.11 13.54 10.39
N PRO A 108 27.35 13.04 9.17
CA PRO A 108 27.91 11.71 8.96
C PRO A 108 29.40 11.62 9.32
N ALA A 109 29.70 11.27 10.57
CA ALA A 109 31.03 10.92 11.07
C ALA A 109 31.10 9.43 11.50
N ARG A 110 32.23 8.80 11.16
CA ARG A 110 32.48 7.33 11.18
C ARG A 110 32.17 6.63 12.51
N ALA A 111 31.63 5.42 12.41
CA ALA A 111 31.27 4.54 13.53
C ALA A 111 32.45 4.11 14.42
N MET A 112 32.17 3.97 15.73
CA MET A 112 32.79 3.02 16.66
C MET A 112 31.80 2.66 17.78
N ASP A 113 31.69 1.35 18.05
CA ASP A 113 31.15 0.68 19.25
C ASP A 113 32.37 0.45 20.21
N PRO A 114 32.29 0.32 21.56
CA PRO A 114 31.15 -0.31 22.26
C PRO A 114 30.78 0.08 23.73
N ARG A 115 29.58 -0.41 24.12
CA ARG A 115 29.22 -1.09 25.41
C ARG A 115 28.85 -0.37 26.73
N ARG A 116 27.85 -1.01 27.40
CA ARG A 116 27.56 -1.20 28.85
C ARG A 116 26.76 -0.11 29.61
N GLU A 117 25.53 -0.43 30.07
CA GLU A 117 25.12 -1.01 31.40
C GLU A 117 25.07 0.08 32.50
N GLU A 118 24.05 0.27 33.35
CA GLU A 118 22.76 -0.40 33.71
C GLU A 118 21.69 0.71 34.03
N GLY A 119 20.42 0.53 34.45
CA GLY A 119 19.56 -0.61 34.83
C GLY A 119 18.49 -0.17 35.87
N GLY A 120 17.25 -0.69 35.87
CA GLY A 120 16.20 -0.33 36.86
C GLY A 120 14.74 -0.67 36.49
N GLU A 121 13.89 -0.97 37.49
CA GLU A 121 12.55 -1.58 37.33
C GLU A 121 11.38 -0.64 37.74
N GLY A 122 10.15 -0.95 37.29
CA GLY A 122 8.92 -0.30 37.77
C GLY A 122 7.63 -0.88 37.15
N GLU A 123 6.72 -1.40 37.98
CA GLU A 123 5.41 -1.94 37.57
C GLU A 123 4.33 -0.83 37.41
N MET A 124 3.24 -1.10 36.66
CA MET A 124 1.85 -1.16 37.18
C MET A 124 0.73 -0.81 36.14
N ARG A 125 0.00 -1.86 35.70
CA ARG A 125 -1.44 -1.93 35.32
C ARG A 125 -2.07 -1.04 34.22
N ASP A 126 -2.48 -1.73 33.15
CA ASP A 126 -3.86 -1.84 32.64
C ASP A 126 -4.79 -0.60 32.57
N ALA A 127 -4.99 -0.10 31.35
CA ALA A 127 -6.30 0.34 30.85
C ALA A 127 -6.32 0.24 29.30
N GLU A 128 -7.27 -0.51 28.72
CA GLU A 128 -7.49 -0.53 27.26
C GLU A 128 -8.54 0.51 26.86
N GLU A 129 -8.18 1.48 26.02
CA GLU A 129 -9.15 2.25 25.22
C GLU A 129 -8.78 2.30 23.73
N PRO A 130 -9.77 2.25 22.81
CA PRO A 130 -9.53 2.25 21.37
C PRO A 130 -9.29 3.66 20.84
N ILE A 131 -8.08 3.94 20.34
CA ILE A 131 -7.77 5.22 19.68
C ILE A 131 -8.53 5.31 18.35
N ASP A 132 -9.52 6.18 18.30
CA ASP A 132 -10.21 6.57 17.07
C ASP A 132 -9.29 7.44 16.19
N VAL A 133 -9.38 7.25 14.87
CA VAL A 133 -8.49 7.89 13.88
C VAL A 133 -9.31 8.70 12.89
N HIS A 134 -9.87 9.81 13.39
CA HIS A 134 -10.35 10.92 12.58
C HIS A 134 -9.31 12.03 12.48
N ASN A 135 -9.23 12.66 11.31
CA ASN A 135 -8.96 14.10 11.14
C ASN A 135 -9.40 14.49 9.72
N ASP A 136 -10.24 15.50 9.63
CA ASP A 136 -10.69 16.11 8.38
C ASP A 136 -9.59 16.97 7.73
N VAL A 137 -9.58 17.01 6.40
CA VAL A 137 -9.09 18.16 5.61
C VAL A 137 -9.97 18.28 4.36
N GLU A 138 -10.47 19.48 4.06
CA GLU A 138 -11.27 19.74 2.86
C GLU A 138 -10.44 19.62 1.57
N GLU A 139 -10.91 18.84 0.58
CA GLU A 139 -10.36 18.91 -0.78
C GLU A 139 -11.00 20.07 -1.55
N VAL A 140 -10.25 21.16 -1.75
CA VAL A 140 -10.74 22.35 -2.47
C VAL A 140 -10.86 22.08 -3.97
N ALA A 141 -12.03 21.59 -4.38
CA ALA A 141 -12.37 21.32 -5.77
C ALA A 141 -12.31 22.58 -6.65
N ARG A 142 -11.24 22.71 -7.45
CA ARG A 142 -11.13 23.78 -8.45
C ARG A 142 -11.98 23.47 -9.69
N VAL A 143 -13.23 23.94 -9.67
CA VAL A 143 -14.07 24.05 -10.87
C VAL A 143 -13.34 24.88 -11.93
N GLY A 144 -13.15 24.33 -13.13
CA GLY A 144 -12.49 25.02 -14.24
C GLY A 144 -13.45 25.93 -14.99
N SER A 145 -13.26 27.25 -14.89
CA SER A 145 -13.91 28.20 -15.81
C SER A 145 -13.31 28.14 -17.22
N SER A 146 -14.14 28.42 -18.22
CA SER A 146 -13.79 28.36 -19.64
C SER A 146 -12.92 29.54 -20.11
N GLY A 147 -12.08 29.30 -21.13
CA GLY A 147 -11.28 30.34 -21.77
C GLY A 147 -10.53 29.83 -23.01
N SER A 148 -10.90 30.35 -24.18
CA SER A 148 -10.04 30.35 -25.39
C SER A 148 -8.95 31.44 -25.21
N GLU A 149 -7.84 31.54 -25.94
CA GLU A 149 -7.51 31.00 -27.27
C GLU A 149 -5.98 30.99 -27.52
N ARG A 150 -5.51 30.22 -28.53
CA ARG A 150 -4.27 30.39 -29.35
C ARG A 150 -2.93 30.81 -28.70
N GLY A 151 -1.90 29.99 -28.97
CA GLY A 151 -0.91 30.38 -29.99
C GLY A 151 0.59 30.15 -29.72
N LYS A 152 1.21 29.28 -30.54
CA LYS A 152 2.67 29.00 -30.67
C LYS A 152 3.35 28.36 -29.44
N GLY A 153 4.23 27.36 -29.53
CA GLY A 153 4.64 26.52 -30.67
C GLY A 153 6.12 26.63 -31.06
N VAL A 154 6.94 25.65 -30.63
CA VAL A 154 8.24 25.24 -31.21
C VAL A 154 8.49 23.77 -30.78
N VAL A 155 9.25 23.01 -31.58
CA VAL A 155 9.54 21.57 -31.39
C VAL A 155 11.01 21.36 -31.04
N SER A 156 11.32 20.41 -30.16
CA SER A 156 12.60 19.67 -30.13
C SER A 156 12.51 18.38 -29.31
N GLU A 157 12.41 17.25 -30.02
CA GLU A 157 12.88 15.91 -29.64
C GLU A 157 14.13 15.61 -30.54
N PRO A 158 14.89 14.49 -30.44
CA PRO A 158 14.58 13.21 -29.74
C PRO A 158 15.74 12.56 -28.93
N GLY A 159 15.44 11.43 -28.27
CA GLY A 159 16.43 10.37 -27.95
C GLY A 159 16.28 9.75 -26.53
N GLY A 160 16.32 8.43 -26.33
CA GLY A 160 16.26 7.32 -27.29
C GLY A 160 17.02 6.05 -26.83
N GLN A 161 16.30 4.94 -26.60
CA GLN A 161 16.84 3.59 -26.25
C GLN A 161 17.54 3.52 -24.88
N GLN A 162 17.72 2.39 -24.17
CA GLN A 162 17.35 0.96 -24.32
C GLN A 162 17.14 0.41 -22.87
N GLY A 163 16.54 -0.76 -22.58
CA GLY A 163 15.95 -1.77 -23.46
C GLY A 163 16.47 -3.20 -23.24
N GLN A 164 16.42 -3.74 -22.01
CA GLN A 164 16.70 -5.16 -21.75
C GLN A 164 15.56 -5.85 -20.98
N TYR A 165 15.08 -6.96 -21.55
CA TYR A 165 14.10 -7.88 -20.96
C TYR A 165 14.79 -9.22 -20.67
N PHE A 166 14.47 -9.84 -19.53
CA PHE A 166 14.81 -11.25 -19.32
C PHE A 166 13.78 -12.15 -20.00
N VAL A 167 14.27 -13.21 -20.65
CA VAL A 167 13.45 -14.23 -21.32
C VAL A 167 12.95 -15.23 -20.28
N SER A 168 11.65 -15.52 -20.29
CA SER A 168 11.09 -16.72 -19.63
C SER A 168 10.82 -17.80 -20.67
N THR A 169 11.05 -19.06 -20.31
CA THR A 169 11.10 -20.19 -21.23
C THR A 169 9.71 -20.73 -21.62
N HIS A 170 9.54 -21.07 -22.91
CA HIS A 170 8.40 -21.86 -23.33
C HIS A 170 8.49 -23.30 -22.77
N VAL A 171 7.42 -23.76 -22.12
CA VAL A 171 7.16 -25.18 -21.86
C VAL A 171 6.02 -25.62 -22.77
N SER A 172 6.31 -26.44 -23.78
CA SER A 172 5.30 -26.93 -24.71
C SER A 172 4.54 -28.12 -24.13
N VAL A 173 3.24 -27.94 -23.87
CA VAL A 173 2.32 -29.06 -23.66
C VAL A 173 2.01 -29.70 -25.02
N ARG A 174 2.21 -31.02 -25.14
CA ARG A 174 1.79 -31.81 -26.31
C ARG A 174 0.34 -32.29 -26.13
N THR A 175 -0.50 -32.05 -27.12
CA THR A 175 -1.74 -32.81 -27.34
C THR A 175 -1.54 -33.82 -28.49
N ARG A 176 -2.16 -35.00 -28.39
CA ARG A 176 -2.02 -36.10 -29.37
C ARG A 176 -3.22 -36.17 -30.32
N ALA A 177 -2.92 -36.24 -31.61
CA ALA A 177 -3.65 -37.01 -32.62
C ALA A 177 -2.65 -37.36 -33.74
N GLY A 178 -2.71 -38.50 -34.44
CA GLY A 178 -3.56 -39.67 -34.24
C GLY A 178 -3.64 -40.49 -35.54
N ALA A 179 -3.00 -41.66 -35.59
CA ALA A 179 -2.78 -42.48 -36.80
C ALA A 179 -1.90 -41.78 -37.89
N ASP A 180 -1.18 -42.44 -38.80
CA ASP A 180 -1.13 -43.85 -39.23
C ASP A 180 0.32 -44.40 -39.35
N THR A 181 0.47 -45.72 -39.50
CA THR A 181 1.75 -46.41 -39.76
C THR A 181 1.98 -46.73 -41.23
N ALA A 182 3.14 -46.33 -41.78
CA ALA A 182 3.74 -46.88 -43.01
C ALA A 182 5.28 -46.76 -42.97
N GLU A 183 5.98 -47.53 -43.80
CA GLU A 183 7.42 -47.83 -43.63
C GLU A 183 8.41 -46.89 -44.35
N ALA A 184 9.70 -47.16 -44.11
CA ALA A 184 10.85 -46.40 -44.60
C ALA A 184 11.17 -46.57 -46.10
N GLY A 185 11.85 -45.56 -46.68
CA GLY A 185 12.43 -45.60 -48.02
C GLY A 185 13.23 -44.31 -48.32
N PRO A 186 14.54 -44.36 -48.66
CA PRO A 186 15.40 -43.18 -48.53
C PRO A 186 15.80 -42.47 -49.84
N SER A 187 16.13 -41.18 -49.67
CA SER A 187 17.14 -40.39 -50.40
C SER A 187 16.98 -40.12 -51.91
N ALA A 188 16.97 -38.82 -52.25
CA ALA A 188 17.59 -38.28 -53.45
C ALA A 188 18.09 -36.86 -53.15
N GLY A 189 19.37 -36.56 -53.42
CA GLY A 189 19.99 -35.28 -53.06
C GLY A 189 20.67 -34.57 -54.23
N LYS A 190 20.60 -33.23 -54.22
CA LYS A 190 21.54 -32.27 -54.84
C LYS A 190 21.92 -32.47 -56.33
N ARG A 191 21.12 -31.82 -57.20
CA ARG A 191 21.56 -30.75 -58.14
C ARG A 191 22.99 -30.84 -58.75
N LYS A 192 23.04 -31.08 -60.07
CA LYS A 192 23.75 -30.33 -61.13
C LYS A 192 23.09 -30.65 -62.49
N GLU A 193 22.90 -29.78 -63.50
CA GLU A 193 23.72 -28.69 -64.09
C GLU A 193 24.79 -29.19 -65.08
N ARG A 194 24.49 -29.09 -66.39
CA ARG A 194 25.28 -28.48 -67.50
C ARG A 194 24.66 -28.80 -68.88
N GLU A 195 25.10 -28.28 -70.03
CA GLU A 195 26.06 -27.20 -70.43
C GLU A 195 25.30 -26.29 -71.46
N GLU A 196 25.77 -25.27 -72.21
CA GLU A 196 27.06 -24.60 -72.53
C GLU A 196 27.06 -23.13 -71.99
N GLY A 197 27.95 -22.16 -72.26
CA GLY A 197 29.08 -21.99 -73.19
C GLY A 197 28.70 -21.13 -74.42
N ALA A 198 29.29 -19.95 -74.71
CA ALA A 198 30.31 -19.16 -73.99
C ALA A 198 30.17 -17.63 -74.26
N GLN A 199 31.02 -16.82 -73.59
CA GLN A 199 31.14 -15.33 -73.65
C GLN A 199 31.96 -14.81 -74.88
N PRO A 200 32.20 -13.49 -75.13
CA PRO A 200 32.04 -12.29 -74.26
C PRO A 200 31.52 -10.95 -74.89
N THR A 201 31.46 -9.91 -74.03
CA THR A 201 31.74 -8.45 -74.23
C THR A 201 30.72 -7.43 -74.77
N ALA A 202 30.76 -6.25 -74.10
CA ALA A 202 30.46 -4.88 -74.56
C ALA A 202 29.00 -4.37 -74.74
N ALA A 203 28.47 -3.82 -73.65
CA ALA A 203 27.74 -2.54 -73.54
C ALA A 203 26.59 -2.17 -74.51
N ALA A 204 25.35 -2.35 -74.04
CA ALA A 204 24.27 -1.36 -74.19
C ALA A 204 23.29 -1.45 -73.00
N THR A 205 22.75 -0.33 -72.53
CA THR A 205 21.76 -0.30 -71.44
C THR A 205 20.34 -0.57 -71.92
N THR A 206 19.60 -1.47 -71.25
CA THR A 206 18.14 -1.58 -71.41
C THR A 206 17.43 -1.68 -70.06
N GLN A 207 16.34 -0.92 -69.93
CA GLN A 207 15.66 -0.48 -68.71
C GLN A 207 15.26 -1.57 -67.68
N LYS A 208 15.22 -1.14 -66.40
CA LYS A 208 14.57 -1.85 -65.29
C LYS A 208 13.13 -2.24 -65.64
N ARG A 209 12.80 -3.54 -65.64
CA ARG A 209 11.39 -3.97 -65.52
C ARG A 209 10.99 -3.92 -64.05
N LEU A 210 10.52 -2.75 -63.60
CA LEU A 210 9.95 -2.55 -62.26
C LEU A 210 8.82 -3.57 -62.02
N ARG A 211 8.94 -4.35 -60.95
CA ARG A 211 7.87 -5.27 -60.52
C ARG A 211 6.72 -4.40 -60.00
N GLN A 212 5.60 -4.41 -60.72
CA GLN A 212 4.45 -3.56 -60.41
C GLN A 212 3.69 -4.19 -59.23
N ASN A 213 3.86 -3.62 -58.04
CA ASN A 213 3.11 -4.03 -56.84
C ASN A 213 1.60 -3.96 -57.13
N THR A 214 0.82 -4.91 -56.62
CA THR A 214 -0.62 -4.90 -56.84
C THR A 214 -1.28 -3.71 -56.12
N ILE A 215 -2.43 -3.28 -56.65
CA ILE A 215 -3.26 -2.26 -56.00
C ILE A 215 -3.63 -2.74 -54.58
N THR A 216 -3.86 -4.03 -54.38
CA THR A 216 -4.15 -4.64 -53.07
C THR A 216 -3.00 -4.45 -52.07
N GLU A 217 -1.75 -4.70 -52.45
CA GLU A 217 -0.58 -4.53 -51.56
C GLU A 217 -0.27 -3.06 -51.23
N SER A 218 -0.47 -2.16 -52.21
CA SER A 218 -0.19 -0.73 -52.05
C SER A 218 -1.29 0.01 -51.28
N PHE A 219 -2.56 -0.37 -51.46
CA PHE A 219 -3.67 0.17 -50.66
C PHE A 219 -3.75 -0.47 -49.28
N SER A 220 -3.46 -1.76 -49.11
CA SER A 220 -3.43 -2.38 -47.77
C SER A 220 -2.34 -1.78 -46.90
N SER A 221 -1.13 -1.59 -47.42
CA SER A 221 -0.04 -0.95 -46.67
C SER A 221 -0.35 0.51 -46.33
N LYS A 222 -0.86 1.32 -47.27
CA LYS A 222 -1.27 2.71 -46.99
C LYS A 222 -2.41 2.79 -45.97
N TRP A 223 -3.44 1.94 -46.10
CA TRP A 223 -4.56 1.90 -45.15
C TRP A 223 -4.11 1.42 -43.77
N GLN A 224 -3.28 0.37 -43.68
CA GLN A 224 -2.72 -0.11 -42.42
C GLN A 224 -1.89 0.95 -41.70
N MET A 225 -1.12 1.77 -42.42
CA MET A 225 -0.36 2.86 -41.83
C MET A 225 -1.27 3.97 -41.28
N GLU A 226 -2.29 4.38 -42.03
CA GLU A 226 -3.26 5.40 -41.57
C GLU A 226 -4.16 4.86 -40.44
N PHE A 227 -4.54 3.58 -40.46
CA PHE A 227 -5.23 2.89 -39.37
C PHE A 227 -4.37 2.87 -38.10
N LYS A 228 -3.11 2.39 -38.19
CA LYS A 228 -2.17 2.39 -37.06
C LYS A 228 -1.99 3.77 -36.46
N LYS A 229 -1.87 4.82 -37.29
CA LYS A 229 -1.78 6.21 -36.86
C LYS A 229 -3.02 6.65 -36.07
N ARG A 230 -4.23 6.39 -36.60
CA ARG A 230 -5.51 6.73 -35.94
C ARG A 230 -5.72 5.95 -34.64
N TRP A 231 -5.37 4.66 -34.64
CA TRP A 231 -5.45 3.81 -33.46
C TRP A 231 -4.51 4.30 -32.35
N LEU A 232 -3.24 4.57 -32.66
CA LEU A 232 -2.29 5.12 -31.68
C LEU A 232 -2.74 6.49 -31.16
N GLN A 233 -3.29 7.35 -32.01
CA GLN A 233 -3.87 8.62 -31.58
C GLN A 233 -5.02 8.42 -30.59
N PHE A 234 -5.96 7.50 -30.88
CA PHE A 234 -7.04 7.14 -29.96
C PHE A 234 -6.51 6.61 -28.61
N VAL A 235 -5.57 5.67 -28.65
CA VAL A 235 -4.91 5.10 -27.46
C VAL A 235 -4.27 6.17 -26.58
N TYR A 236 -3.55 7.13 -27.17
CA TYR A 236 -2.89 8.21 -26.42
C TYR A 236 -3.88 9.27 -25.91
N THR A 237 -4.84 9.70 -26.73
CA THR A 237 -5.85 10.70 -26.33
C THR A 237 -6.76 10.17 -25.22
N GLN A 238 -7.20 8.91 -25.29
CA GLN A 238 -8.01 8.26 -24.26
C GLN A 238 -7.19 7.68 -23.10
N ARG A 239 -5.85 7.83 -23.13
CA ARG A 239 -4.91 7.34 -22.10
C ARG A 239 -5.09 5.85 -21.77
N LEU A 240 -5.38 5.02 -22.77
CA LEU A 240 -5.61 3.59 -22.57
C LEU A 240 -4.32 2.91 -22.09
N ALA A 241 -4.43 2.20 -20.96
CA ALA A 241 -3.28 1.54 -20.34
C ALA A 241 -2.73 0.43 -21.25
N PHE A 242 -1.43 0.45 -21.54
CA PHE A 242 -0.82 -0.41 -22.58
C PHE A 242 -0.88 -1.92 -22.27
N ASN A 243 -1.19 -2.31 -21.03
CA ASN A 243 -1.45 -3.70 -20.65
C ASN A 243 -2.78 -4.24 -21.22
N VAL A 244 -3.75 -3.38 -21.56
CA VAL A 244 -5.00 -3.80 -22.21
C VAL A 244 -4.72 -4.51 -23.54
N PHE A 245 -3.71 -4.06 -24.30
CA PHE A 245 -3.33 -4.69 -25.57
C PHE A 245 -2.56 -6.02 -25.42
N ARG A 246 -2.49 -6.54 -24.19
CA ARG A 246 -1.97 -7.87 -23.82
C ARG A 246 -3.00 -8.73 -23.09
N SER A 247 -4.23 -8.27 -22.89
CA SER A 247 -5.29 -9.05 -22.25
C SER A 247 -5.93 -10.03 -23.23
N GLU A 248 -6.41 -11.18 -22.75
CA GLU A 248 -7.03 -12.17 -23.63
C GLU A 248 -8.26 -11.61 -24.38
N PRO A 249 -9.18 -10.82 -23.79
CA PRO A 249 -10.29 -10.23 -24.54
C PRO A 249 -9.87 -9.32 -25.70
N TRP A 250 -8.72 -8.63 -25.60
CA TRP A 250 -8.17 -7.90 -26.74
C TRP A 250 -7.61 -8.85 -27.81
N LEU A 251 -6.98 -9.95 -27.39
CA LEU A 251 -6.50 -10.99 -28.29
C LEU A 251 -7.65 -11.74 -28.97
N ASP A 252 -8.76 -12.02 -28.28
CA ASP A 252 -10.01 -12.55 -28.86
C ASP A 252 -10.54 -11.65 -29.97
N VAL A 253 -10.65 -10.34 -29.72
CA VAL A 253 -11.03 -9.35 -30.73
C VAL A 253 -10.05 -9.38 -31.91
N VAL A 254 -8.73 -9.36 -31.67
CA VAL A 254 -7.73 -9.41 -32.74
C VAL A 254 -7.77 -10.73 -33.52
N ARG A 255 -8.06 -11.87 -32.88
CA ARG A 255 -8.30 -13.16 -33.53
C ARG A 255 -9.54 -13.10 -34.42
N HIS A 256 -10.68 -12.66 -33.88
CA HIS A 256 -11.94 -12.50 -34.62
C HIS A 256 -11.79 -11.60 -35.87
N PHE A 257 -11.11 -10.45 -35.75
CA PHE A 257 -10.85 -9.54 -36.88
C PHE A 257 -9.90 -10.13 -37.94
N ARG A 258 -8.94 -10.98 -37.54
CA ARG A 258 -7.99 -11.64 -38.45
C ARG A 258 -8.63 -12.80 -39.19
N ASP A 259 -9.51 -13.53 -38.51
CA ASP A 259 -10.15 -14.75 -39.02
C ASP A 259 -11.43 -14.42 -39.84
N LEU A 260 -11.78 -13.13 -39.95
CA LEU A 260 -12.91 -12.57 -40.69
C LEU A 260 -12.74 -12.70 -42.22
N PRO A 261 -13.72 -13.26 -42.96
CA PRO A 261 -13.56 -13.52 -44.40
C PRO A 261 -13.72 -12.28 -45.29
N GLY A 262 -12.61 -11.76 -45.79
CA GLY A 262 -12.58 -10.91 -46.99
C GLY A 262 -13.08 -9.47 -46.80
N ARG A 263 -13.97 -8.99 -47.69
CA ARG A 263 -14.35 -7.56 -47.80
C ARG A 263 -15.50 -7.14 -46.87
N VAL A 264 -15.64 -7.77 -45.71
CA VAL A 264 -16.65 -7.36 -44.70
C VAL A 264 -16.28 -5.98 -44.14
N LYS A 265 -17.19 -5.01 -44.22
CA LYS A 265 -17.09 -3.76 -43.45
C LYS A 265 -17.54 -4.05 -42.03
N VAL A 266 -16.60 -4.10 -41.08
CA VAL A 266 -16.97 -4.20 -39.66
C VAL A 266 -17.57 -2.87 -39.21
N LEU A 267 -18.78 -2.94 -38.69
CA LEU A 267 -19.41 -1.86 -37.93
C LEU A 267 -18.94 -2.02 -36.47
N TRP A 268 -18.44 -0.94 -35.89
CA TRP A 268 -18.12 -0.91 -34.46
C TRP A 268 -19.40 -0.52 -33.70
N PRO A 269 -19.68 -1.12 -32.54
CA PRO A 269 -20.79 -0.70 -31.69
C PRO A 269 -20.74 0.81 -31.39
N SER A 270 -21.90 1.46 -31.46
CA SER A 270 -22.07 2.86 -31.10
C SER A 270 -22.00 3.06 -29.58
N GLU A 271 -21.83 4.32 -29.15
CA GLU A 271 -21.89 4.70 -27.73
C GLU A 271 -23.18 4.23 -27.06
N ASN A 272 -24.31 4.34 -27.77
CA ASN A 272 -25.62 3.90 -27.28
C ASN A 272 -25.71 2.38 -27.10
N GLU A 273 -25.12 1.58 -28.01
CA GLU A 273 -25.09 0.12 -27.89
C GLU A 273 -24.12 -0.34 -26.78
N ILE A 274 -23.02 0.38 -26.56
CA ILE A 274 -22.04 0.10 -25.49
C ILE A 274 -22.60 0.48 -24.10
N ALA A 275 -23.40 1.54 -24.02
CA ALA A 275 -24.00 2.04 -22.79
C ALA A 275 -25.42 1.48 -22.51
N ASP A 276 -26.01 0.73 -23.44
CA ASP A 276 -27.34 0.15 -23.26
C ASP A 276 -27.35 -0.88 -22.13
N ILE A 277 -28.29 -0.71 -21.21
CA ILE A 277 -28.41 -1.55 -20.01
C ILE A 277 -28.84 -2.98 -20.36
N GLN A 278 -29.60 -3.20 -21.44
CA GLN A 278 -29.98 -4.57 -21.83
C GLN A 278 -28.78 -5.31 -22.44
N THR A 279 -27.98 -4.64 -23.25
CA THR A 279 -26.72 -5.17 -23.82
C THR A 279 -25.70 -5.48 -22.72
N ILE A 280 -25.59 -4.61 -21.71
CA ILE A 280 -24.74 -4.87 -20.53
C ILE A 280 -25.24 -6.08 -19.73
N LEU A 281 -26.56 -6.20 -19.50
CA LEU A 281 -27.14 -7.34 -18.77
C LEU A 281 -26.98 -8.66 -19.54
N HIS A 282 -27.26 -8.70 -20.85
CA HIS A 282 -27.02 -9.87 -21.69
C HIS A 282 -25.54 -10.29 -21.68
N THR A 283 -24.62 -9.33 -21.80
CA THR A 283 -23.18 -9.64 -21.73
C THR A 283 -22.80 -10.22 -20.35
N ALA A 284 -23.42 -9.74 -19.27
CA ALA A 284 -23.20 -10.28 -17.92
C ALA A 284 -23.79 -11.69 -17.72
N ASP A 285 -24.93 -11.99 -18.32
CA ASP A 285 -25.53 -13.33 -18.33
C ASP A 285 -24.71 -14.32 -19.18
N ASP A 286 -24.23 -13.91 -20.36
CA ASP A 286 -23.34 -14.71 -21.21
C ASP A 286 -22.00 -15.02 -20.49
N MET A 287 -21.36 -14.01 -19.88
CA MET A 287 -20.20 -14.22 -19.01
C MET A 287 -20.52 -15.09 -17.78
N GLY A 288 -21.77 -15.03 -17.29
CA GLY A 288 -22.28 -15.91 -16.24
C GLY A 288 -22.40 -17.37 -16.69
N ALA A 289 -22.70 -17.60 -17.97
CA ALA A 289 -22.72 -18.93 -18.58
C ALA A 289 -21.29 -19.49 -18.76
N ASP A 290 -20.33 -18.69 -19.22
CA ASP A 290 -18.90 -19.09 -19.27
C ASP A 290 -18.36 -19.47 -17.89
N LEU A 291 -18.80 -18.79 -16.83
CA LEU A 291 -18.45 -19.10 -15.43
C LEU A 291 -19.15 -20.35 -14.86
N THR A 292 -19.96 -21.08 -15.65
CA THR A 292 -20.63 -22.32 -15.21
C THR A 292 -19.63 -23.36 -14.68
N GLU A 293 -18.46 -23.51 -15.31
CA GLU A 293 -17.42 -24.42 -14.81
C GLU A 293 -16.88 -24.02 -13.43
N VAL A 294 -16.76 -22.72 -13.15
CA VAL A 294 -16.32 -22.22 -11.84
C VAL A 294 -17.41 -22.43 -10.79
N ARG A 295 -18.68 -22.24 -11.18
CA ARG A 295 -19.85 -22.30 -10.30
C ARG A 295 -20.33 -23.72 -9.97
N ALA A 296 -20.23 -24.66 -10.91
CA ALA A 296 -20.79 -26.01 -10.75
C ALA A 296 -20.28 -26.79 -9.52
N PRO A 297 -18.99 -26.74 -9.13
CA PRO A 297 -18.50 -27.41 -7.92
C PRO A 297 -19.13 -26.89 -6.62
N PHE A 298 -19.62 -25.65 -6.56
CA PHE A 298 -20.10 -25.02 -5.33
C PHE A 298 -21.28 -25.75 -4.68
N TYR A 299 -22.06 -26.52 -5.43
CA TYR A 299 -23.11 -27.36 -4.85
C TYR A 299 -22.57 -28.64 -4.17
N VAL A 300 -21.40 -29.12 -4.58
CA VAL A 300 -20.82 -30.41 -4.13
C VAL A 300 -19.69 -30.20 -3.11
N THR A 301 -18.76 -29.29 -3.39
CA THR A 301 -17.64 -28.97 -2.48
C THR A 301 -17.96 -27.83 -1.52
N GLY A 302 -19.09 -27.14 -1.73
CA GLY A 302 -19.34 -25.81 -1.15
C GLY A 302 -18.44 -24.73 -1.76
N ALA A 303 -18.69 -23.50 -1.34
CA ALA A 303 -17.91 -22.31 -1.67
C ALA A 303 -17.55 -21.49 -0.42
N THR A 304 -16.61 -20.56 -0.57
CA THR A 304 -16.26 -19.54 0.44
C THR A 304 -16.58 -18.16 -0.12
N ILE A 305 -17.33 -17.34 0.63
CA ILE A 305 -17.54 -15.93 0.28
C ILE A 305 -16.50 -15.04 0.96
N MET A 306 -15.98 -14.04 0.26
CA MET A 306 -15.05 -13.03 0.77
C MET A 306 -15.59 -11.61 0.50
N SER A 307 -15.48 -10.71 1.49
CA SER A 307 -15.80 -9.28 1.32
C SER A 307 -14.53 -8.43 1.18
N ASP A 308 -14.35 -7.75 0.05
CA ASP A 308 -13.30 -6.75 -0.21
C ASP A 308 -13.90 -5.33 -0.12
N GLY A 309 -13.37 -4.48 0.76
CA GLY A 309 -13.84 -3.11 0.97
C GLY A 309 -12.84 -2.07 0.49
N ARG A 310 -13.22 -1.22 -0.46
CA ARG A 310 -12.31 -0.31 -1.17
C ARG A 310 -12.99 1.00 -1.60
N LYS A 311 -12.20 1.98 -2.04
CA LYS A 311 -12.73 3.13 -2.81
C LYS A 311 -12.85 2.76 -4.30
N SER A 312 -13.86 3.31 -4.98
CA SER A 312 -14.09 3.20 -6.42
C SER A 312 -13.15 4.13 -7.22
N ARG A 313 -13.31 4.22 -8.54
CA ARG A 313 -12.56 5.17 -9.40
C ARG A 313 -12.99 6.63 -9.18
N ASP A 314 -14.24 6.84 -8.75
CA ASP A 314 -14.86 8.10 -8.35
C ASP A 314 -14.92 8.24 -6.81
N ALA A 315 -13.94 7.64 -6.11
CA ALA A 315 -13.69 7.72 -4.66
C ALA A 315 -14.77 7.18 -3.70
N ARG A 316 -15.97 6.82 -4.16
CA ARG A 316 -17.04 6.23 -3.34
C ARG A 316 -16.60 4.95 -2.61
N PRO A 317 -17.07 4.72 -1.37
CA PRO A 317 -16.78 3.51 -0.63
C PRO A 317 -17.65 2.34 -1.15
N ILE A 318 -17.03 1.25 -1.63
CA ILE A 318 -17.72 0.07 -2.15
C ILE A 318 -17.32 -1.22 -1.42
N VAL A 319 -18.18 -2.25 -1.47
CA VAL A 319 -17.84 -3.64 -1.10
C VAL A 319 -17.99 -4.55 -2.32
N ASN A 320 -16.96 -5.32 -2.64
CA ASN A 320 -17.03 -6.47 -3.55
C ASN A 320 -17.28 -7.75 -2.74
N PHE A 321 -18.20 -8.58 -3.20
CA PHE A 321 -18.44 -9.92 -2.68
C PHE A 321 -17.99 -10.95 -3.71
N LEU A 322 -16.86 -11.59 -3.40
CA LEU A 322 -16.21 -12.61 -4.21
C LEU A 322 -16.59 -13.99 -3.67
N VAL A 323 -16.80 -14.97 -4.56
CA VAL A 323 -17.08 -16.36 -4.17
C VAL A 323 -16.05 -17.28 -4.81
N GLY A 324 -15.31 -18.01 -3.96
CA GLY A 324 -14.24 -18.90 -4.36
C GLY A 324 -14.50 -20.38 -4.03
N GLY A 325 -13.90 -21.26 -4.80
CA GLY A 325 -13.91 -22.70 -4.57
C GLY A 325 -12.90 -23.44 -5.45
N SER A 326 -13.10 -24.75 -5.63
CA SER A 326 -12.11 -25.67 -6.21
C SER A 326 -11.69 -25.40 -7.66
N ARG A 327 -12.48 -24.64 -8.44
CA ARG A 327 -12.19 -24.30 -9.86
C ARG A 327 -11.91 -22.81 -10.12
N GLY A 328 -11.97 -21.94 -9.11
CA GLY A 328 -11.70 -20.51 -9.29
C GLY A 328 -12.45 -19.59 -8.33
N VAL A 329 -12.51 -18.31 -8.69
CA VAL A 329 -13.20 -17.24 -7.96
C VAL A 329 -14.04 -16.42 -8.94
N MET A 330 -15.26 -16.06 -8.56
CA MET A 330 -16.14 -15.17 -9.32
C MET A 330 -16.62 -13.98 -8.47
N LEU A 331 -16.90 -12.84 -9.09
CA LEU A 331 -17.57 -11.71 -8.46
C LEU A 331 -19.08 -11.97 -8.45
N VAL A 332 -19.72 -11.98 -7.28
CA VAL A 332 -21.17 -12.16 -7.14
C VAL A 332 -21.90 -10.82 -7.09
N ARG A 333 -21.31 -9.82 -6.43
CA ARG A 333 -21.91 -8.48 -6.32
C ARG A 333 -20.88 -7.43 -5.94
N THR A 334 -21.03 -6.22 -6.48
CA THR A 334 -20.49 -5.00 -5.86
C THR A 334 -21.64 -4.20 -5.27
N MET A 335 -21.46 -3.65 -4.08
CA MET A 335 -22.40 -2.74 -3.42
C MET A 335 -21.73 -1.39 -3.17
N ASP A 336 -22.46 -0.31 -3.40
CA ASP A 336 -22.11 1.00 -2.86
C ASP A 336 -22.36 1.04 -1.34
N ARG A 337 -21.64 1.92 -0.64
CA ARG A 337 -21.77 2.21 0.80
C ARG A 337 -21.92 3.72 1.05
N GLU A 338 -22.04 4.55 0.01
CA GLU A 338 -22.20 6.00 0.13
C GLU A 338 -23.38 6.35 1.05
N GLY A 339 -23.08 7.04 2.16
CA GLY A 339 -24.05 7.37 3.22
C GLY A 339 -24.34 6.26 4.25
N GLU A 340 -23.89 5.02 4.04
CA GLU A 340 -23.99 3.95 5.05
C GLU A 340 -22.96 4.13 6.17
N ARG A 341 -23.24 3.56 7.36
CA ARG A 341 -22.30 3.55 8.49
C ARG A 341 -21.73 2.15 8.70
N ASP A 342 -20.58 2.08 9.38
CA ASP A 342 -19.88 0.83 9.69
C ASP A 342 -20.43 0.15 10.96
N ARG A 343 -21.74 0.23 11.19
CA ARG A 343 -22.39 -0.46 12.31
C ARG A 343 -22.72 -1.89 11.92
N ALA A 344 -22.60 -2.82 12.87
CA ALA A 344 -22.83 -4.24 12.61
C ALA A 344 -24.20 -4.58 11.96
N PRO A 345 -25.34 -3.94 12.29
CA PRO A 345 -26.61 -4.16 11.59
C PRO A 345 -26.58 -3.74 10.10
N ASP A 346 -25.89 -2.65 9.76
CA ASP A 346 -25.76 -2.17 8.38
C ASP A 346 -24.94 -3.20 7.56
N VAL A 347 -23.87 -3.75 8.16
CA VAL A 347 -23.05 -4.83 7.57
C VAL A 347 -23.85 -6.14 7.45
N LEU A 348 -24.64 -6.51 8.46
CA LEU A 348 -25.50 -7.70 8.47
C LEU A 348 -26.51 -7.65 7.31
N ALA A 349 -27.19 -6.50 7.13
CA ALA A 349 -28.14 -6.29 6.05
C ALA A 349 -27.49 -6.39 4.66
N ARG A 350 -26.23 -5.94 4.49
CA ARG A 350 -25.47 -6.17 3.25
C ARG A 350 -25.22 -7.65 2.99
N TRP A 351 -24.84 -8.44 3.99
CA TRP A 351 -24.64 -9.89 3.82
C TRP A 351 -25.94 -10.65 3.49
N ILE A 352 -27.08 -10.28 4.09
CA ILE A 352 -28.39 -10.86 3.74
C ILE A 352 -28.71 -10.61 2.25
N LYS A 353 -28.50 -9.38 1.75
CA LYS A 353 -28.65 -9.01 0.32
C LYS A 353 -27.69 -9.78 -0.62
N VAL A 354 -26.61 -10.39 -0.11
CA VAL A 354 -25.74 -11.30 -0.90
C VAL A 354 -26.34 -12.70 -0.93
N PHE A 355 -26.88 -13.19 0.18
CA PHE A 355 -27.50 -14.50 0.27
C PHE A 355 -28.78 -14.63 -0.58
N ASP A 356 -29.50 -13.53 -0.82
CA ASP A 356 -30.59 -13.45 -1.80
C ASP A 356 -30.12 -13.78 -3.24
N GLY A 357 -28.87 -13.43 -3.59
CA GLY A 357 -28.25 -13.70 -4.90
C GLY A 357 -27.41 -14.98 -4.96
N PHE A 358 -26.88 -15.45 -3.82
CA PHE A 358 -26.07 -16.66 -3.72
C PHE A 358 -26.49 -17.48 -2.49
N PRO A 359 -27.32 -18.53 -2.66
CA PRO A 359 -27.99 -19.20 -1.54
C PRO A 359 -27.04 -19.76 -0.45
N PRO A 360 -27.32 -19.55 0.85
CA PRO A 360 -26.51 -20.03 1.97
C PRO A 360 -26.17 -21.52 1.93
N LYS A 361 -27.08 -22.35 1.38
CA LYS A 361 -26.90 -23.80 1.16
C LYS A 361 -25.70 -24.20 0.28
N TRP A 362 -25.06 -23.26 -0.42
CA TRP A 362 -23.84 -23.47 -1.20
C TRP A 362 -22.58 -22.90 -0.52
N VAL A 363 -22.73 -22.30 0.67
CA VAL A 363 -21.66 -21.63 1.41
C VAL A 363 -21.22 -22.50 2.57
N ASN A 364 -19.95 -22.93 2.57
CA ASN A 364 -19.35 -23.58 3.74
C ASN A 364 -18.79 -22.52 4.71
N ALA A 365 -18.21 -21.44 4.17
CA ALA A 365 -17.56 -20.41 4.96
C ALA A 365 -17.72 -19.00 4.38
N SER A 366 -17.64 -17.99 5.26
CA SER A 366 -17.60 -16.57 4.89
C SER A 366 -16.47 -15.86 5.62
N ALA A 367 -15.50 -15.32 4.88
CA ALA A 367 -14.39 -14.55 5.42
C ALA A 367 -14.71 -13.05 5.40
N SER A 368 -14.61 -12.41 6.56
CA SER A 368 -15.03 -11.02 6.78
C SER A 368 -13.99 -10.25 7.60
N ALA A 369 -13.96 -8.92 7.44
CA ALA A 369 -13.25 -8.03 8.36
C ALA A 369 -14.06 -7.75 9.65
N TYR A 370 -15.36 -8.03 9.66
CA TYR A 370 -16.30 -7.65 10.72
C TYR A 370 -16.68 -8.86 11.59
N VAL A 371 -15.83 -9.22 12.56
CA VAL A 371 -16.05 -10.35 13.48
C VAL A 371 -17.36 -10.23 14.29
N VAL A 372 -17.82 -9.02 14.58
CA VAL A 372 -19.12 -8.79 15.25
C VAL A 372 -20.29 -9.36 14.44
N VAL A 373 -20.22 -9.31 13.10
CA VAL A 373 -21.28 -9.76 12.19
C VAL A 373 -21.32 -11.29 12.10
N ALA A 374 -20.16 -11.95 12.21
CA ALA A 374 -20.07 -13.40 12.37
C ALA A 374 -20.85 -13.88 13.61
N ASN A 375 -20.63 -13.21 14.75
CA ASN A 375 -21.33 -13.53 16.00
C ASN A 375 -22.85 -13.23 15.91
N MET A 376 -23.26 -12.19 15.16
CA MET A 376 -24.69 -11.94 14.88
C MET A 376 -25.32 -13.07 14.05
N PHE A 377 -24.67 -13.52 12.97
CA PHE A 377 -25.15 -14.64 12.15
C PHE A 377 -25.17 -15.99 12.88
N GLN A 378 -24.43 -16.14 13.98
CA GLN A 378 -24.48 -17.29 14.88
C GLN A 378 -25.58 -17.18 15.96
N GLY A 379 -26.22 -16.01 16.11
CA GLY A 379 -27.21 -15.73 17.15
C GLY A 379 -28.54 -16.51 16.98
N PRO A 380 -29.28 -16.80 18.06
CA PRO A 380 -30.49 -17.64 18.02
C PRO A 380 -31.67 -17.04 17.24
N GLN A 381 -31.64 -15.73 16.96
CA GLN A 381 -32.64 -15.04 16.14
C GLN A 381 -32.42 -15.27 14.63
N GLU A 382 -31.24 -15.73 14.22
CA GLU A 382 -30.87 -15.89 12.81
C GLU A 382 -31.26 -17.25 12.23
N ARG A 383 -31.46 -17.25 10.91
CA ARG A 383 -31.97 -18.42 10.18
C ARG A 383 -31.01 -19.61 10.33
N PRO A 384 -31.50 -20.86 10.44
CA PRO A 384 -30.64 -22.05 10.51
C PRO A 384 -29.66 -22.16 9.33
N GLU A 385 -30.07 -21.70 8.15
CA GLU A 385 -29.24 -21.66 6.94
C GLU A 385 -28.08 -20.66 7.01
N HIS A 386 -28.21 -19.58 7.79
CA HIS A 386 -27.11 -18.63 8.06
C HIS A 386 -26.18 -19.17 9.15
N ARG A 387 -26.75 -19.74 10.23
CA ARG A 387 -26.00 -20.28 11.37
C ARG A 387 -25.04 -21.41 11.02
N ARG A 388 -25.33 -22.17 9.95
CA ARG A 388 -24.44 -23.24 9.43
C ARG A 388 -23.15 -22.70 8.79
N ILE A 389 -23.09 -21.43 8.37
CA ILE A 389 -21.91 -20.88 7.70
C ILE A 389 -20.77 -20.71 8.71
N THR A 390 -19.60 -21.28 8.40
CA THR A 390 -18.39 -21.04 9.20
C THR A 390 -17.86 -19.63 8.90
N TRP A 391 -18.03 -18.71 9.84
CA TRP A 391 -17.50 -17.36 9.70
C TRP A 391 -16.03 -17.32 10.12
N LEU A 392 -15.19 -16.71 9.29
CA LEU A 392 -13.74 -16.66 9.46
C LEU A 392 -13.23 -15.22 9.54
N SER A 393 -12.18 -15.02 10.34
CA SER A 393 -11.37 -13.80 10.25
C SER A 393 -10.67 -13.71 8.90
N CYS A 394 -10.72 -12.55 8.23
CA CYS A 394 -9.98 -12.34 6.99
C CYS A 394 -8.48 -12.20 7.29
N THR A 395 -7.68 -13.22 6.99
CA THR A 395 -6.23 -13.30 7.29
C THR A 395 -5.45 -12.06 6.81
N VAL A 396 -5.75 -11.55 5.60
CA VAL A 396 -5.14 -10.33 5.04
C VAL A 396 -5.51 -9.09 5.87
N HIS A 397 -6.76 -8.98 6.33
CA HIS A 397 -7.17 -7.89 7.22
C HIS A 397 -6.47 -7.99 8.58
N VAL A 398 -6.31 -9.20 9.13
CA VAL A 398 -5.62 -9.41 10.41
C VAL A 398 -4.14 -9.05 10.30
N PHE A 399 -3.43 -9.40 9.21
CA PHE A 399 -2.05 -8.95 9.01
C PHE A 399 -1.93 -7.44 8.77
N ASN A 400 -2.87 -6.83 8.04
CA ASN A 400 -2.93 -5.37 7.93
C ASN A 400 -3.19 -4.67 9.28
N LYS A 401 -3.97 -5.29 10.18
CA LYS A 401 -4.14 -4.81 11.56
C LYS A 401 -2.88 -5.04 12.40
N MET A 402 -2.22 -6.19 12.28
CA MET A 402 -0.96 -6.50 12.96
C MET A 402 0.16 -5.51 12.57
N LEU A 403 0.30 -5.17 11.28
CA LEU A 403 1.17 -4.07 10.83
C LEU A 403 0.83 -2.75 11.51
N SER A 404 -0.46 -2.45 11.67
CA SER A 404 -0.93 -1.25 12.37
C SER A 404 -0.68 -1.30 13.88
N ASP A 405 -0.73 -2.47 14.53
CA ASP A 405 -0.40 -2.62 15.94
C ASP A 405 1.12 -2.41 16.18
N ILE A 406 1.97 -2.93 15.29
CA ILE A 406 3.42 -2.70 15.31
C ILE A 406 3.74 -1.22 15.04
N GLY A 407 3.24 -0.67 13.94
CA GLY A 407 3.55 0.71 13.53
C GLY A 407 2.93 1.79 14.42
N CYS A 408 1.88 1.48 15.18
CA CYS A 408 1.30 2.38 16.19
C CYS A 408 1.63 1.99 17.64
N SER A 409 2.60 1.10 17.85
CA SER A 409 2.96 0.56 19.18
C SER A 409 3.39 1.61 20.21
N GLY A 410 4.04 2.71 19.79
CA GLY A 410 4.45 3.76 20.72
C GLY A 410 4.69 5.12 20.06
N PRO A 411 5.10 6.15 20.84
CA PRO A 411 5.48 7.46 20.30
C PRO A 411 6.60 7.36 19.25
N TRP A 412 7.60 6.49 19.48
CA TRP A 412 8.70 6.21 18.55
C TRP A 412 8.21 5.77 17.16
N SER A 413 7.37 4.74 17.09
CA SER A 413 6.88 4.22 15.80
C SER A 413 5.95 5.21 15.09
N LYS A 414 5.12 5.92 15.85
CA LYS A 414 4.23 6.98 15.34
C LYS A 414 5.02 8.16 14.76
N ASP A 415 6.09 8.59 15.42
CA ASP A 415 6.96 9.68 14.96
C ASP A 415 7.62 9.35 13.61
N ILE A 416 8.20 8.16 13.46
CA ILE A 416 8.78 7.68 12.19
C ILE A 416 7.77 7.83 11.05
N ILE A 417 6.54 7.35 11.24
CA ILE A 417 5.48 7.34 10.23
C ILE A 417 4.98 8.76 9.94
N VAL A 418 4.76 9.60 10.96
CA VAL A 418 4.30 10.99 10.79
C VAL A 418 5.35 11.80 10.02
N ARG A 419 6.62 11.66 10.36
CA ARG A 419 7.71 12.37 9.67
C ARG A 419 7.94 11.85 8.25
N GLY A 420 7.84 10.53 8.05
CA GLY A 420 7.88 9.91 6.71
C GLY A 420 6.77 10.44 5.80
N ARG A 421 5.53 10.51 6.32
CA ARG A 421 4.39 11.12 5.61
C ARG A 421 4.64 12.58 5.28
N ALA A 422 5.20 13.37 6.22
CA ALA A 422 5.50 14.78 6.01
C ALA A 422 6.57 15.01 4.93
N VAL A 423 7.70 14.28 4.98
CA VAL A 423 8.77 14.33 3.96
C VAL A 423 8.22 13.93 2.58
N VAL A 424 7.52 12.79 2.49
CA VAL A 424 6.93 12.33 1.21
C VAL A 424 5.92 13.32 0.66
N ARG A 425 5.03 13.85 1.50
CA ARG A 425 4.03 14.84 1.10
C ARG A 425 4.71 16.10 0.55
N PHE A 426 5.64 16.67 1.32
CA PHE A 426 6.36 17.89 0.94
C PHE A 426 7.06 17.75 -0.42
N ILE A 427 7.84 16.68 -0.63
CA ILE A 427 8.54 16.45 -1.90
C ILE A 427 7.57 16.27 -3.08
N LYS A 428 6.38 15.68 -2.86
CA LYS A 428 5.41 15.41 -3.93
C LYS A 428 4.52 16.60 -4.28
N GLU A 429 4.21 17.47 -3.33
CA GLU A 429 3.39 18.67 -3.53
C GLU A 429 4.21 19.83 -4.15
N HIS A 430 5.49 19.95 -3.80
CA HIS A 430 6.35 21.02 -4.32
C HIS A 430 7.03 20.59 -5.63
N GLY A 431 6.47 21.00 -6.77
CA GLY A 431 6.89 20.56 -8.11
C GLY A 431 8.40 20.67 -8.40
N THR A 432 9.07 21.71 -7.90
CA THR A 432 10.54 21.88 -8.05
C THR A 432 11.33 20.83 -7.25
N ALA A 433 10.91 20.54 -6.01
CA ALA A 433 11.51 19.47 -5.20
C ALA A 433 11.29 18.09 -5.84
N LEU A 434 10.07 17.83 -6.35
CA LEU A 434 9.76 16.61 -7.08
C LEU A 434 10.60 16.45 -8.35
N HIS A 435 10.92 17.56 -9.03
CA HIS A 435 11.78 17.56 -10.22
C HIS A 435 13.22 17.19 -9.88
N ILE A 436 13.82 17.81 -8.85
CA ILE A 436 15.18 17.47 -8.39
C ILE A 436 15.23 16.00 -7.94
N PHE A 437 14.25 15.56 -7.13
CA PHE A 437 14.17 14.17 -6.68
C PHE A 437 14.10 13.17 -7.84
N ARG A 438 13.36 13.48 -8.91
CA ARG A 438 13.28 12.62 -10.12
C ARG A 438 14.57 12.62 -10.95
N GLY A 439 15.42 13.65 -10.82
CA GLY A 439 16.77 13.63 -11.38
C GLY A 439 17.67 12.61 -10.67
N GLU A 440 17.58 12.59 -9.34
CA GLU A 440 18.38 11.74 -8.44
C GLU A 440 17.87 10.29 -8.32
N SER A 441 16.56 10.08 -8.36
CA SER A 441 15.91 8.76 -8.31
C SER A 441 15.13 8.48 -9.59
N ARG A 442 15.82 7.93 -10.59
CA ARG A 442 15.26 7.68 -11.93
C ARG A 442 14.40 6.40 -12.04
N GLN A 443 14.57 5.46 -11.10
CA GLN A 443 13.91 4.15 -11.13
C GLN A 443 12.83 3.98 -10.05
N MET A 444 12.96 4.65 -8.90
CA MET A 444 12.06 4.50 -7.75
C MET A 444 11.39 5.83 -7.39
N GLY A 445 10.07 5.81 -7.24
CA GLY A 445 9.28 6.98 -6.83
C GLY A 445 8.84 6.90 -5.35
N LEU A 446 8.59 8.05 -4.73
CA LEU A 446 8.02 8.12 -3.39
C LEU A 446 6.55 7.68 -3.37
N ILE A 447 6.25 6.58 -2.68
CA ILE A 447 4.88 6.18 -2.35
C ILE A 447 4.37 7.06 -1.21
N TYR A 448 3.17 7.63 -1.36
CA TYR A 448 2.44 8.23 -0.25
C TYR A 448 1.35 7.22 0.16
N PRO A 449 1.16 6.95 1.47
CA PRO A 449 0.28 5.87 1.91
C PRO A 449 -1.19 6.15 1.63
N CYS A 450 -1.94 5.09 1.31
CA CYS A 450 -3.40 5.10 1.24
C CYS A 450 -4.00 5.06 2.64
N GLU A 451 -5.00 5.90 2.88
CA GLU A 451 -5.67 6.07 4.18
C GLU A 451 -6.22 4.75 4.76
N THR A 452 -6.70 3.86 3.89
CA THR A 452 -7.47 2.67 4.25
C THR A 452 -6.63 1.42 4.55
N CYS A 453 -5.31 1.45 4.33
CA CYS A 453 -4.46 0.26 4.40
C CYS A 453 -3.07 0.54 4.96
N PHE A 454 -2.72 -0.07 6.10
CA PHE A 454 -1.44 0.09 6.76
C PHE A 454 -0.28 -0.56 6.00
N ALA A 455 -0.56 -1.57 5.17
CA ALA A 455 0.44 -2.14 4.25
C ALA A 455 1.00 -1.08 3.27
N SER A 456 0.28 0.03 3.01
CA SER A 456 0.80 1.17 2.26
C SER A 456 1.72 2.09 3.06
N VAL A 457 1.64 2.09 4.40
CA VAL A 457 2.58 2.75 5.29
C VAL A 457 3.90 1.98 5.33
N PHE A 458 3.84 0.64 5.35
CA PHE A 458 5.04 -0.18 5.14
C PHE A 458 5.68 0.12 3.77
N ALA A 459 4.91 0.12 2.68
CA ALA A 459 5.43 0.44 1.35
C ALA A 459 6.02 1.86 1.24
N MET A 460 5.53 2.83 2.02
CA MET A 460 6.15 4.15 2.16
C MET A 460 7.53 4.05 2.83
N VAL A 461 7.66 3.25 3.90
CA VAL A 461 8.94 3.02 4.63
C VAL A 461 9.95 2.25 3.77
N GLU A 462 9.52 1.15 3.14
CA GLU A 462 10.29 0.37 2.14
C GLU A 462 10.86 1.30 1.06
N HIS A 463 10.03 2.16 0.47
CA HIS A 463 10.46 3.11 -0.55
C HIS A 463 11.35 4.22 -0.01
N LEU A 464 11.08 4.77 1.19
CA LEU A 464 11.90 5.82 1.80
C LEU A 464 13.33 5.34 2.06
N LEU A 465 13.49 4.15 2.66
CA LEU A 465 14.79 3.52 2.86
C LEU A 465 15.50 3.26 1.51
N ALA A 466 14.78 2.68 0.54
CA ALA A 466 15.33 2.37 -0.78
C ALA A 466 15.80 3.61 -1.58
N VAL A 467 15.26 4.81 -1.29
CA VAL A 467 15.67 6.07 -1.94
C VAL A 467 16.42 7.03 -1.01
N ARG A 468 16.82 6.60 0.20
CA ARG A 468 17.52 7.42 1.21
C ARG A 468 18.62 8.29 0.59
N SER A 469 19.59 7.69 -0.09
CA SER A 469 20.71 8.43 -0.68
C SER A 469 20.36 9.30 -1.88
N ALA A 470 19.21 9.08 -2.53
CA ALA A 470 18.68 10.01 -3.52
C ALA A 470 17.98 11.21 -2.86
N LEU A 471 17.28 11.01 -1.74
CA LEU A 471 16.74 12.09 -0.91
C LEU A 471 17.85 12.95 -0.28
N GLU A 472 18.89 12.33 0.28
CA GLU A 472 20.06 13.01 0.83
C GLU A 472 20.67 13.95 -0.23
N ARG A 473 20.99 13.45 -1.44
CA ARG A 473 21.48 14.28 -2.56
C ARG A 473 20.46 15.32 -3.04
N THR A 474 19.16 15.00 -3.03
CA THR A 474 18.09 15.95 -3.40
C THR A 474 18.05 17.16 -2.49
N VAL A 475 18.14 16.96 -1.17
CA VAL A 475 18.07 18.08 -0.21
C VAL A 475 19.39 18.81 -0.07
N ASP A 476 20.53 18.12 -0.28
CA ASP A 476 21.85 18.72 -0.10
C ASP A 476 22.38 19.50 -1.30
N GLY A 477 22.00 19.13 -2.54
CA GLY A 477 22.43 19.80 -3.76
C GLY A 477 22.07 21.29 -3.83
N ASP A 478 22.93 22.08 -4.50
CA ASP A 478 22.77 23.54 -4.62
C ASP A 478 21.41 23.94 -5.21
N THR A 479 20.87 23.11 -6.10
CA THR A 479 19.55 23.29 -6.71
C THR A 479 18.41 23.37 -5.71
N TRP A 480 18.52 22.73 -4.52
CA TRP A 480 17.56 22.85 -3.42
C TRP A 480 17.70 24.19 -2.67
N GLY A 481 18.94 24.63 -2.44
CA GLY A 481 19.24 25.91 -1.79
C GLY A 481 18.81 27.11 -2.64
N MET A 482 18.84 26.96 -3.97
CA MET A 482 18.40 27.97 -4.93
C MET A 482 16.89 28.02 -5.19
N ILE A 483 16.07 27.16 -4.55
CA ILE A 483 14.60 27.24 -4.69
C ILE A 483 14.10 28.51 -3.96
N PRO A 484 13.34 29.40 -4.64
CA PRO A 484 12.75 30.58 -4.01
C PRO A 484 11.53 30.19 -3.16
N TRP A 485 11.77 29.57 -2.00
CA TRP A 485 10.73 29.09 -1.11
C TRP A 485 9.85 30.23 -0.57
N ASP A 486 8.54 30.14 -0.79
CA ASP A 486 7.54 31.03 -0.19
C ASP A 486 7.64 31.04 1.34
N HIS A 487 7.32 32.17 1.96
CA HIS A 487 7.49 32.36 3.41
C HIS A 487 6.71 31.33 4.24
N SER A 488 5.55 30.89 3.76
CA SER A 488 4.71 29.85 4.38
C SER A 488 5.41 28.49 4.41
N VAL A 489 6.10 28.07 3.35
CA VAL A 489 6.68 26.72 3.22
C VAL A 489 8.17 26.65 3.56
N ARG A 490 8.86 27.80 3.65
CA ARG A 490 10.32 27.89 3.91
C ARG A 490 10.75 27.24 5.23
N HIS A 491 9.88 27.18 6.25
CA HIS A 491 10.21 26.46 7.48
C HIS A 491 10.13 24.93 7.27
N LEU A 492 9.09 24.42 6.61
CA LEU A 492 8.99 23.01 6.20
C LEU A 492 10.16 22.60 5.28
N ALA A 493 10.57 23.45 4.33
CA ALA A 493 11.70 23.18 3.44
C ALA A 493 13.02 22.96 4.20
N ARG A 494 13.27 23.77 5.25
CA ARG A 494 14.43 23.58 6.14
C ARG A 494 14.27 22.33 7.00
N TRP A 495 13.09 22.11 7.59
CA TRP A 495 12.81 20.93 8.40
C TRP A 495 12.95 19.63 7.61
N VAL A 496 12.50 19.57 6.34
CA VAL A 496 12.69 18.40 5.47
C VAL A 496 14.17 18.16 5.16
N ARG A 497 14.97 19.20 4.87
CA ARG A 497 16.42 19.04 4.67
C ARG A 497 17.12 18.53 5.95
N TRP A 498 16.74 19.05 7.11
CA TRP A 498 17.24 18.56 8.40
C TRP A 498 16.83 17.10 8.66
N GLN A 499 15.55 16.78 8.52
CA GLN A 499 14.98 15.46 8.76
C GLN A 499 15.59 14.38 7.86
N VAL A 500 15.82 14.68 6.57
CA VAL A 500 16.47 13.77 5.62
C VAL A 500 17.95 13.55 5.93
N ARG A 501 18.61 14.47 6.64
CA ARG A 501 20.00 14.31 7.11
C ARG A 501 20.11 13.65 8.49
N HIS A 502 19.01 13.55 9.24
CA HIS A 502 18.99 13.07 10.62
C HIS A 502 19.17 11.54 10.69
N GLY A 503 20.42 11.08 10.85
CA GLY A 503 20.80 9.65 10.77
C GLY A 503 19.93 8.73 11.62
N SER A 504 19.77 9.04 12.90
CA SER A 504 19.00 8.22 13.85
C SER A 504 17.51 8.05 13.51
N TRP A 505 16.93 8.93 12.66
CA TRP A 505 15.58 8.71 12.13
C TRP A 505 15.56 7.61 11.06
N TRP A 506 16.57 7.56 10.20
CA TRP A 506 16.73 6.47 9.23
C TRP A 506 17.04 5.15 9.91
N ASP A 507 17.86 5.17 10.96
CA ASP A 507 18.26 3.96 11.68
C ASP A 507 17.07 3.40 12.47
N SER A 508 16.29 4.29 13.12
CA SER A 508 14.99 3.94 13.72
C SER A 508 13.98 3.42 12.68
N MET A 509 13.94 4.01 11.49
CA MET A 509 13.10 3.54 10.39
C MET A 509 13.53 2.17 9.88
N GLY A 510 14.83 1.86 9.89
CA GLY A 510 15.37 0.53 9.58
C GLY A 510 14.90 -0.54 10.57
N ILE A 511 15.01 -0.27 11.88
CA ILE A 511 14.50 -1.18 12.93
C ILE A 511 12.98 -1.39 12.75
N SER A 512 12.22 -0.31 12.53
CA SER A 512 10.78 -0.38 12.30
C SER A 512 10.41 -1.17 11.02
N PHE A 513 11.23 -1.09 9.96
CA PHE A 513 11.09 -1.89 8.75
C PHE A 513 11.28 -3.38 9.05
N CYS A 514 12.39 -3.79 9.66
CA CYS A 514 12.69 -5.21 9.91
C CYS A 514 11.60 -5.91 10.74
N ILE A 515 11.09 -5.24 11.78
CA ILE A 515 10.01 -5.78 12.64
C ILE A 515 8.69 -5.97 11.86
N MET A 516 8.40 -5.10 10.89
CA MET A 516 7.19 -5.19 10.05
C MET A 516 7.35 -6.09 8.82
N GLU A 517 8.56 -6.28 8.30
CA GLU A 517 8.82 -6.98 7.03
C GLU A 517 8.26 -8.42 7.01
N PRO A 518 8.48 -9.28 8.03
CA PRO A 518 7.88 -10.62 8.07
C PRO A 518 6.35 -10.62 7.92
N VAL A 519 5.66 -9.65 8.52
CA VAL A 519 4.19 -9.53 8.46
C VAL A 519 3.74 -9.09 7.08
N TYR A 520 4.44 -8.10 6.51
CA TYR A 520 4.12 -7.54 5.20
C TYR A 520 4.46 -8.49 4.05
N ASP A 521 5.54 -9.25 4.14
CA ASP A 521 5.88 -10.24 3.13
C ASP A 521 4.90 -11.42 3.14
N LEU A 522 4.38 -11.81 4.32
CA LEU A 522 3.29 -12.79 4.43
C LEU A 522 1.96 -12.27 3.86
N LEU A 523 1.64 -10.99 4.07
CA LEU A 523 0.52 -10.31 3.42
C LEU A 523 0.68 -10.31 1.88
N ARG A 524 1.86 -9.91 1.36
CA ARG A 524 2.19 -10.01 -0.08
C ARG A 524 2.11 -11.43 -0.64
N ARG A 525 2.30 -12.48 0.16
CA ARG A 525 2.15 -13.89 -0.27
C ARG A 525 0.68 -14.30 -0.39
N LEU A 526 -0.19 -13.83 0.51
CA LEU A 526 -1.63 -14.08 0.44
C LEU A 526 -2.31 -13.33 -0.71
N ASP A 527 -1.97 -12.05 -0.91
CA ASP A 527 -2.54 -11.19 -1.96
C ASP A 527 -2.27 -11.68 -3.39
N ARG A 528 -1.30 -12.58 -3.58
CA ARG A 528 -1.04 -13.27 -4.87
C ARG A 528 -2.10 -14.34 -5.22
N GLY A 529 -3.03 -14.62 -4.32
CA GLY A 529 -4.05 -15.66 -4.47
C GLY A 529 -3.50 -17.08 -4.33
N GLY A 530 -4.41 -18.05 -4.24
CA GLY A 530 -4.10 -19.48 -4.07
C GLY A 530 -4.74 -20.10 -2.83
N LEU A 531 -4.61 -21.42 -2.70
CA LEU A 531 -5.22 -22.22 -1.62
C LEU A 531 -4.33 -22.26 -0.37
N HIS A 532 -4.29 -21.15 0.37
CA HIS A 532 -3.33 -20.96 1.47
C HIS A 532 -3.83 -21.36 2.87
N MET A 533 -5.12 -21.69 3.04
CA MET A 533 -5.74 -21.98 4.35
C MET A 533 -4.97 -23.00 5.20
N SER A 534 -4.44 -24.05 4.58
CA SER A 534 -3.69 -25.12 5.26
C SER A 534 -2.29 -24.71 5.74
N ARG A 535 -1.80 -23.53 5.34
CA ARG A 535 -0.48 -22.99 5.70
C ARG A 535 -0.57 -21.86 6.73
N VAL A 536 -1.76 -21.33 7.00
CA VAL A 536 -1.93 -20.19 7.93
C VAL A 536 -1.35 -20.51 9.31
N VAL A 537 -1.58 -21.71 9.84
CA VAL A 537 -1.05 -22.17 11.15
C VAL A 537 0.48 -22.17 11.21
N GLU A 538 1.12 -22.75 10.21
CA GLU A 538 2.59 -22.80 10.07
C GLU A 538 3.18 -21.39 9.94
N TRP A 539 2.54 -20.56 9.10
CA TRP A 539 3.01 -19.21 8.81
C TRP A 539 2.82 -18.23 9.96
N THR A 540 1.75 -18.34 10.77
CA THR A 540 1.58 -17.49 11.96
C THR A 540 2.54 -17.86 13.08
N GLN A 541 2.87 -19.15 13.25
CA GLN A 541 3.90 -19.60 14.19
C GLN A 541 5.30 -19.11 13.79
N ASP A 542 5.71 -19.33 12.53
CA ASP A 542 7.01 -18.84 12.02
C ASP A 542 7.09 -17.31 12.04
N LEU A 543 5.98 -16.61 11.77
CA LEU A 543 5.91 -15.16 11.88
C LEU A 543 6.12 -14.66 13.31
N ALA A 544 5.41 -15.23 14.29
CA ALA A 544 5.53 -14.81 15.68
C ALA A 544 6.96 -14.99 16.21
N ARG A 545 7.64 -16.08 15.79
CA ARG A 545 9.07 -16.30 16.06
C ARG A 545 9.96 -15.22 15.42
N ARG A 546 9.81 -14.95 14.13
CA ARG A 546 10.60 -13.92 13.43
C ARG A 546 10.44 -12.53 14.06
N VAL A 547 9.21 -12.12 14.36
CA VAL A 547 8.98 -10.79 14.95
C VAL A 547 9.56 -10.73 16.37
N ALA A 548 9.52 -11.83 17.14
CA ALA A 548 10.20 -11.90 18.43
C ALA A 548 11.74 -11.79 18.33
N GLU A 549 12.34 -12.26 17.24
CA GLU A 549 13.77 -12.12 16.95
C GLU A 549 14.13 -10.67 16.54
N GLU A 550 13.31 -10.00 15.73
CA GLU A 550 13.56 -8.62 15.27
C GLU A 550 13.34 -7.55 16.37
N VAL A 551 12.42 -7.77 17.33
CA VAL A 551 12.22 -6.81 18.43
C VAL A 551 13.35 -6.81 19.47
N CYS A 552 14.34 -7.71 19.39
CA CYS A 552 15.48 -7.71 20.31
C CYS A 552 16.32 -6.41 20.27
N ALA A 553 16.14 -5.56 19.26
CA ALA A 553 16.74 -4.23 19.16
C ALA A 553 15.95 -3.11 19.88
N LEU A 554 14.81 -3.41 20.51
CA LEU A 554 13.94 -2.44 21.18
C LEU A 554 14.00 -2.52 22.72
N PRO A 555 13.57 -1.46 23.43
CA PRO A 555 13.23 -1.51 24.85
C PRO A 555 12.29 -2.69 25.17
N ALA A 556 12.52 -3.35 26.31
CA ALA A 556 11.88 -4.63 26.63
C ALA A 556 10.36 -4.54 26.79
N ASP A 557 9.84 -3.40 27.26
CA ASP A 557 8.42 -3.06 27.35
C ASP A 557 7.77 -2.98 25.96
N LEU A 558 8.40 -2.26 25.03
CA LEU A 558 7.92 -2.08 23.67
C LEU A 558 8.02 -3.38 22.85
N ALA A 559 9.11 -4.13 23.05
CA ALA A 559 9.31 -5.46 22.49
C ALA A 559 8.24 -6.44 22.96
N HIS A 560 7.98 -6.48 24.29
CA HIS A 560 6.93 -7.32 24.87
C HIS A 560 5.54 -6.95 24.35
N TYR A 561 5.21 -5.65 24.30
CA TYR A 561 3.95 -5.17 23.73
C TYR A 561 3.77 -5.62 22.28
N ILE A 562 4.78 -5.43 21.42
CA ILE A 562 4.73 -5.84 20.01
C ILE A 562 4.51 -7.36 19.89
N VAL A 563 5.28 -8.16 20.63
CA VAL A 563 5.15 -9.63 20.62
C VAL A 563 3.76 -10.07 21.11
N GLN A 564 3.24 -9.48 22.19
CA GLN A 564 1.91 -9.77 22.71
C GLN A 564 0.81 -9.45 21.68
N ARG A 565 0.88 -8.28 21.01
CA ARG A 565 -0.08 -7.92 19.94
C ARG A 565 0.01 -8.86 18.75
N VAL A 566 1.22 -9.25 18.34
CA VAL A 566 1.45 -10.21 17.24
C VAL A 566 0.90 -11.59 17.61
N GLN A 567 1.16 -12.09 18.82
CA GLN A 567 0.64 -13.37 19.31
C GLN A 567 -0.90 -13.37 19.39
N ALA A 568 -1.52 -12.32 19.92
CA ALA A 568 -2.98 -12.17 19.96
C ALA A 568 -3.60 -12.15 18.55
N ARG A 569 -2.97 -11.44 17.60
CA ARG A 569 -3.38 -11.45 16.18
C ARG A 569 -3.20 -12.83 15.55
N CYS A 570 -2.14 -13.56 15.90
CA CYS A 570 -1.95 -14.94 15.44
C CYS A 570 -3.04 -15.88 15.97
N ALA A 571 -3.41 -15.78 17.25
CA ALA A 571 -4.50 -16.57 17.83
C ALA A 571 -5.86 -16.31 17.13
N HIS A 572 -6.15 -15.08 16.71
CA HIS A 572 -7.32 -14.76 15.88
C HIS A 572 -7.29 -15.38 14.46
N MET A 573 -6.23 -16.10 14.07
CA MET A 573 -6.08 -16.85 12.82
C MET A 573 -5.76 -18.34 13.07
N LEU A 574 -6.09 -18.84 14.26
CA LEU A 574 -6.03 -20.25 14.65
C LEU A 574 -7.44 -20.75 15.02
N GLU A 575 -8.44 -20.47 14.18
CA GLU A 575 -9.81 -20.98 14.33
C GLU A 575 -9.88 -22.46 13.89
N PRO A 576 -10.85 -23.26 14.38
CA PRO A 576 -10.96 -24.69 14.08
C PRO A 576 -10.89 -25.06 12.59
N ALA A 577 -11.37 -24.19 11.69
CA ALA A 577 -11.29 -24.39 10.25
C ALA A 577 -9.86 -24.27 9.68
N GLN A 578 -9.03 -23.40 10.24
CA GLN A 578 -7.62 -23.22 9.85
C GLN A 578 -6.79 -24.40 10.37
N ALA A 579 -7.01 -24.84 11.61
CA ALA A 579 -6.44 -26.07 12.15
C ALA A 579 -6.85 -27.31 11.34
N THR A 580 -8.15 -27.46 11.02
CA THR A 580 -8.67 -28.55 10.17
C THR A 580 -8.03 -28.55 8.79
N ALA A 581 -7.89 -27.38 8.14
CA ALA A 581 -7.21 -27.27 6.86
C ALA A 581 -5.72 -27.66 6.95
N HIS A 582 -5.05 -27.33 8.06
CA HIS A 582 -3.64 -27.64 8.31
C HIS A 582 -3.39 -29.14 8.58
N LEU A 583 -4.29 -29.80 9.32
CA LEU A 583 -4.25 -31.23 9.61
C LEU A 583 -4.63 -32.09 8.39
N LEU A 584 -5.66 -31.69 7.63
CA LEU A 584 -6.09 -32.42 6.44
C LEU A 584 -5.13 -32.25 5.24
N CYS A 585 -4.17 -31.33 5.30
CA CYS A 585 -3.26 -30.98 4.21
C CYS A 585 -2.45 -32.19 3.72
N PRO A 586 -2.61 -32.65 2.46
CA PRO A 586 -1.95 -33.88 1.98
C PRO A 586 -0.42 -33.88 2.10
N SER A 587 0.24 -32.72 2.01
CA SER A 587 1.70 -32.59 2.16
C SER A 587 2.19 -32.67 3.61
N ARG A 588 1.30 -32.71 4.62
CA ARG A 588 1.62 -32.96 6.03
C ARG A 588 1.21 -34.36 6.52
N ARG A 589 0.60 -35.19 5.65
CA ARG A 589 0.15 -36.55 6.00
C ARG A 589 1.32 -37.54 6.05
N ASP A 590 2.00 -37.53 7.18
CA ASP A 590 2.91 -38.61 7.59
C ASP A 590 2.15 -39.94 7.74
N SER A 591 2.80 -41.07 7.47
CA SER A 591 2.25 -42.41 7.70
C SER A 591 1.70 -42.63 9.12
N ARG A 592 2.30 -41.98 10.13
CA ARG A 592 1.88 -42.05 11.54
C ARG A 592 0.43 -41.63 11.80
N TYR A 593 -0.15 -40.77 10.95
CA TYR A 593 -1.58 -40.42 11.02
C TYR A 593 -2.51 -41.63 10.80
N PHE A 594 -2.06 -42.65 10.04
CA PHE A 594 -2.82 -43.87 9.80
C PHE A 594 -2.55 -44.96 10.85
N GLU A 595 -1.52 -44.80 11.67
CA GLU A 595 -1.15 -45.67 12.79
C GLU A 595 -1.91 -45.29 14.09
N GLY A 596 -2.73 -44.24 14.05
CA GLY A 596 -3.44 -43.69 15.22
C GLY A 596 -2.57 -42.81 16.13
N VAL A 597 -1.31 -42.56 15.75
CA VAL A 597 -0.35 -41.80 16.55
C VAL A 597 -0.43 -40.31 16.19
N VAL A 598 -1.31 -39.59 16.89
CA VAL A 598 -1.38 -38.12 16.84
C VAL A 598 -0.19 -37.54 17.61
N SER A 599 0.50 -36.54 17.06
CA SER A 599 1.60 -35.87 17.76
C SER A 599 1.07 -34.93 18.85
N ASP A 600 1.83 -34.68 19.92
CA ASP A 600 1.43 -33.74 20.97
C ASP A 600 1.11 -32.33 20.44
N TYR A 601 1.81 -31.91 19.37
CA TYR A 601 1.57 -30.66 18.64
C TYR A 601 0.23 -30.66 17.90
N ASP A 602 -0.05 -31.71 17.11
CA ASP A 602 -1.33 -31.81 16.39
C ASP A 602 -2.51 -32.00 17.38
N ALA A 603 -2.27 -32.64 18.53
CA ALA A 603 -3.22 -32.75 19.63
C ALA A 603 -3.37 -31.44 20.43
N SER A 604 -2.34 -30.59 20.54
CA SER A 604 -2.46 -29.25 21.12
C SER A 604 -3.29 -28.36 20.20
N LEU A 605 -3.02 -28.34 18.88
CA LEU A 605 -3.80 -27.59 17.90
C LEU A 605 -5.32 -27.83 17.99
N VAL A 606 -5.76 -29.06 18.28
CA VAL A 606 -7.20 -29.40 18.45
C VAL A 606 -7.76 -28.97 19.82
N ARG A 607 -6.94 -28.93 20.88
CA ARG A 607 -7.33 -28.48 22.23
C ARG A 607 -7.30 -26.97 22.39
N ASP A 608 -6.36 -26.31 21.71
CA ASP A 608 -6.05 -24.89 21.84
C ASP A 608 -6.93 -24.03 20.89
N THR A 609 -7.48 -24.63 19.81
CA THR A 609 -8.56 -23.99 19.06
C THR A 609 -9.83 -23.89 19.92
N PRO A 610 -10.40 -22.70 20.14
CA PRO A 610 -11.57 -22.56 21.01
C PRO A 610 -12.77 -23.30 20.42
N SER A 611 -13.31 -24.25 21.17
CA SER A 611 -14.51 -25.00 20.84
C SER A 611 -15.74 -24.10 20.89
N ARG A 612 -16.08 -23.49 19.74
CA ARG A 612 -17.47 -23.11 19.47
C ARG A 612 -18.21 -24.40 19.17
N ASP A 613 -19.02 -24.87 20.13
CA ASP A 613 -19.84 -26.08 19.96
C ASP A 613 -20.75 -25.94 18.72
N ILE A 614 -20.89 -27.05 17.99
CA ILE A 614 -21.45 -27.13 16.61
C ILE A 614 -22.96 -27.38 16.63
#